data_AF-A0A2M7L6M4-F1
#
_entry.id   AF-A0A2M7L6M4-F1
#
_cell.length_a   1.000
_cell.length_b   1.000
_cell.length_c   1.000
_cell.angle_alpha   90.00
_cell.angle_beta   90.00
_cell.angle_gamma   90.00
#
_symmetry.space_group_name_H-M   'P 1'
#
loop_
_entity.id
_entity.type
_entity.pdbx_description
1 polymer ?
#
loop_
_entity_poly.entity_id
_entity_poly.type
_entity_poly.pdbx_seq_one_letter_code
_entity_poly.pdbx_strand_id
1 'polypeptide(L)'
;MSNKLNPREVGKSTRECLYDKILLSWELEYSSVTFDVRLGCFKEFCTTHSIVVEQGSNPKDFDRKVNIMRRSGHLMYFVYRRVHDSKAKSLFYFLRNAAAHADFGRKKPGRKNFVCFQHIYNGKVKMMGQIPESLFSQFVDALASTKKA
;
A
#
# COMPACT_ATOMS: atom_id res chain seq x y z
N MET A 1 -8.40 -14.99 16.76
CA MET A 1 -8.28 -15.70 15.47
C MET A 1 -7.62 -14.78 14.47
N SER A 2 -6.49 -15.18 13.86
CA SER A 2 -5.87 -14.43 12.76
C SER A 2 -6.77 -14.59 11.54
N ASN A 3 -7.52 -13.56 11.16
CA ASN A 3 -8.17 -13.50 9.85
C ASN A 3 -7.05 -13.33 8.81
N LYS A 4 -6.43 -14.45 8.44
CA LYS A 4 -5.41 -14.51 7.41
C LYS A 4 -6.03 -13.98 6.13
N LEU A 5 -5.41 -12.96 5.55
CA LEU A 5 -5.85 -12.38 4.29
C LEU A 5 -5.78 -13.46 3.20
N ASN A 6 -6.79 -13.53 2.34
CA ASN A 6 -6.88 -14.49 1.25
C ASN A 6 -6.79 -13.80 -0.12
N PRO A 7 -5.67 -13.96 -0.84
CA PRO A 7 -5.46 -13.38 -2.18
C PRO A 7 -6.48 -13.82 -3.23
N ARG A 8 -7.12 -14.97 -3.04
CA ARG A 8 -8.12 -15.48 -4.01
C ARG A 8 -9.42 -14.69 -3.96
N GLU A 9 -9.68 -14.00 -2.85
CA GLU A 9 -10.94 -13.27 -2.64
C GLU A 9 -10.96 -11.89 -3.28
N VAL A 10 -9.82 -11.29 -3.65
CA VAL A 10 -9.80 -10.00 -4.35
C VAL A 10 -10.24 -10.16 -5.81
N GLY A 11 -10.73 -9.08 -6.42
CA GLY A 11 -11.20 -9.07 -7.79
C GLY A 11 -10.08 -9.32 -8.81
N LYS A 12 -10.47 -9.76 -10.01
CA LYS A 12 -9.53 -9.98 -11.13
C LYS A 12 -8.71 -8.72 -11.43
N SER A 13 -9.36 -7.56 -11.55
CA SER A 13 -8.70 -6.28 -11.81
C SER A 13 -7.71 -5.87 -10.72
N THR A 14 -8.01 -6.16 -9.44
CA THR A 14 -7.08 -5.94 -8.33
C THR A 14 -5.83 -6.81 -8.46
N ARG A 15 -5.99 -8.08 -8.86
CA ARG A 15 -4.85 -8.99 -9.09
C ARG A 15 -4.01 -8.57 -10.29
N GLU A 16 -4.64 -8.19 -11.39
CA GLU A 16 -3.94 -7.65 -12.58
C GLU A 16 -3.16 -6.39 -12.20
N CYS A 17 -3.76 -5.46 -11.45
CA CYS A 17 -3.06 -4.29 -10.95
C CYS A 17 -1.86 -4.64 -10.05
N LEU A 18 -1.99 -5.63 -9.16
CA LEU A 18 -0.88 -6.10 -8.31
C LEU A 18 0.24 -6.75 -9.14
N TYR A 19 -0.11 -7.46 -10.20
CA TYR A 19 0.85 -8.12 -11.07
C TYR A 19 1.51 -7.13 -12.03
N ASP A 20 0.77 -6.51 -12.93
CA ASP A 20 1.30 -5.68 -14.01
C ASP A 20 1.91 -4.37 -13.49
N LYS A 21 1.15 -3.63 -12.68
CA LYS A 21 1.52 -2.27 -12.27
C LYS A 21 2.43 -2.22 -11.05
N ILE A 22 2.55 -3.31 -10.30
CA ILE A 22 3.38 -3.37 -9.09
C ILE A 22 4.50 -4.40 -9.25
N LEU A 23 4.20 -5.70 -9.37
CA LEU A 23 5.23 -6.73 -9.42
C LEU A 23 6.11 -6.61 -10.67
N LEU A 24 5.51 -6.70 -11.84
CA LEU A 24 6.23 -6.65 -13.11
C LEU A 24 6.94 -5.30 -13.30
N SER A 25 6.24 -4.20 -13.03
CA SER A 25 6.83 -2.86 -13.10
C SER A 25 8.00 -2.67 -12.13
N TRP A 26 8.00 -3.32 -10.96
CA TRP A 26 9.13 -3.30 -10.04
C TRP A 26 10.37 -4.02 -10.59
N GLU A 27 10.17 -5.23 -11.13
CA GLU A 27 11.26 -6.03 -11.68
C GLU A 27 11.86 -5.37 -12.93
N LEU A 28 11.03 -4.74 -13.76
CA LEU A 28 11.48 -4.09 -15.00
C LEU A 28 12.04 -2.68 -14.78
N GLU A 29 11.52 -1.93 -13.81
CA GLU A 29 11.74 -0.48 -13.77
C GLU A 29 11.83 0.13 -12.35
N TYR A 30 10.84 -0.06 -11.48
CA TYR A 30 10.75 0.74 -10.25
C TYR A 30 11.88 0.48 -9.25
N SER A 31 12.55 -0.68 -9.35
CA SER A 31 13.72 -1.00 -8.53
C SER A 31 14.90 -0.05 -8.81
N SER A 32 15.07 0.42 -10.05
CA SER A 32 16.19 1.28 -10.47
C SER A 32 15.83 2.77 -10.50
N VAL A 33 14.55 3.13 -10.60
CA VAL A 33 14.13 4.53 -10.73
C VAL A 33 13.98 5.25 -9.38
N THR A 34 14.12 6.58 -9.40
CA THR A 34 13.86 7.45 -8.24
C THR A 34 12.43 7.99 -8.28
N PHE A 35 11.82 8.11 -7.10
CA PHE A 35 10.46 8.62 -6.95
C PHE A 35 10.48 9.88 -6.10
N ASP A 36 9.82 10.94 -6.54
CA ASP A 36 9.70 12.21 -5.84
C ASP A 36 8.23 12.55 -5.55
N VAL A 37 7.87 12.48 -4.28
CA VAL A 37 6.50 12.77 -3.79
C VAL A 37 6.18 14.27 -3.84
N ARG A 38 7.14 15.14 -4.20
CA ARG A 38 6.86 16.55 -4.49
C ARG A 38 6.01 16.74 -5.76
N LEU A 39 5.84 15.71 -6.57
CA LEU A 39 4.89 15.71 -7.69
C LEU A 39 3.46 15.70 -7.12
N GLY A 40 2.77 16.83 -7.25
CA GLY A 40 1.51 17.14 -6.55
C GLY A 40 0.40 16.11 -6.74
N CYS A 41 0.38 15.38 -7.86
CA CYS A 41 -0.71 14.49 -8.24
C CYS A 41 -1.00 13.37 -7.23
N PHE A 42 0.02 12.72 -6.64
CA PHE A 42 -0.22 11.68 -5.63
C PHE A 42 -0.77 12.23 -4.32
N LYS A 43 -0.24 13.39 -3.91
CA LYS A 43 -0.71 14.08 -2.70
C LYS A 43 -2.15 14.53 -2.88
N GLU A 44 -2.46 15.13 -4.03
CA GLU A 44 -3.80 15.55 -4.41
C GLU A 44 -4.77 14.37 -4.46
N PHE A 45 -4.39 13.25 -5.09
CA PHE A 45 -5.19 12.03 -5.09
C PHE A 45 -5.51 11.54 -3.67
N CYS A 46 -4.50 11.49 -2.80
CA CYS A 46 -4.69 11.11 -1.40
C CYS A 46 -5.64 12.08 -0.66
N THR A 47 -5.50 13.39 -0.88
CA THR A 47 -6.38 14.40 -0.28
C THR A 47 -7.82 14.26 -0.77
N THR A 48 -8.02 14.21 -2.09
CA THR A 48 -9.34 14.08 -2.73
C THR A 48 -10.11 12.85 -2.25
N HIS A 49 -9.40 11.72 -2.09
CA HIS A 49 -10.01 10.48 -1.62
C HIS A 49 -9.89 10.24 -0.12
N SER A 50 -9.37 11.20 0.66
CA SER A 50 -9.17 11.07 2.10
C SER A 50 -8.37 9.81 2.50
N ILE A 51 -7.32 9.51 1.75
CA ILE A 51 -6.40 8.38 1.98
C ILE A 51 -5.24 8.86 2.86
N VAL A 52 -5.05 8.21 4.00
CA VAL A 52 -3.95 8.53 4.91
C VAL A 52 -2.74 7.66 4.61
N VAL A 53 -1.62 8.26 4.21
CA VAL A 53 -0.38 7.53 3.88
C VAL A 53 0.72 7.94 4.86
N GLU A 54 1.10 7.01 5.72
CA GLU A 54 2.01 7.26 6.84
C GLU A 54 3.24 6.36 6.76
N GLN A 55 4.41 6.96 6.98
CA GLN A 55 5.68 6.23 7.01
C GLN A 55 6.19 6.16 8.45
N GLY A 56 6.43 4.95 8.94
CA GLY A 56 7.13 4.69 10.19
C GLY A 56 8.64 4.72 9.99
N SER A 57 9.30 5.62 10.71
CA SER A 57 10.76 5.81 10.70
C SER A 57 11.52 4.64 11.34
N ASN A 58 10.93 4.02 12.37
CA ASN A 58 11.51 2.91 13.12
C ASN A 58 10.37 1.97 13.62
N PRO A 59 10.65 0.79 14.21
CA PRO A 59 9.61 -0.12 14.70
C PRO A 59 8.60 0.53 15.65
N LYS A 60 9.07 1.28 16.65
CA LYS A 60 8.19 1.90 17.67
C LYS A 60 7.26 2.94 17.05
N ASP A 61 7.80 3.76 16.14
CA ASP A 61 7.02 4.76 15.41
C ASP A 61 5.99 4.11 14.45
N PHE A 62 6.37 3.03 13.77
CA PHE A 62 5.45 2.24 12.95
C PHE A 62 4.29 1.68 13.79
N ASP A 63 4.59 1.02 14.90
CA ASP A 63 3.56 0.43 15.77
C ASP A 63 2.61 1.50 16.33
N ARG A 64 3.15 2.66 16.72
CA ARG A 64 2.36 3.82 17.13
C ARG A 64 1.42 4.28 16.02
N LYS A 65 1.91 4.46 14.79
CA LYS A 65 1.09 4.91 13.64
C LYS A 65 0.00 3.88 13.27
N VAL A 66 0.32 2.59 13.29
CA VAL A 66 -0.67 1.51 13.10
C VAL A 66 -1.77 1.60 14.17
N ASN A 67 -1.39 1.79 15.44
CA ASN A 67 -2.36 1.91 16.53
C ASN A 67 -3.24 3.15 16.40
N ILE A 68 -2.69 4.29 15.97
CA ILE A 68 -3.46 5.50 15.66
C ILE A 68 -4.48 5.20 14.54
N MET A 69 -4.04 4.61 13.42
CA MET A 69 -4.94 4.29 12.31
C MET A 69 -6.09 3.37 12.74
N ARG A 70 -5.79 2.31 13.50
CA ARG A 70 -6.81 1.38 14.03
C ARG A 70 -7.84 2.05 14.93
N ARG A 71 -7.47 3.09 15.68
CA ARG A 71 -8.36 3.81 16.60
C ARG A 71 -9.07 5.00 15.95
N SER A 72 -8.49 5.56 14.89
CA SER A 72 -8.99 6.78 14.22
C SER A 72 -10.29 6.60 13.45
N GLY A 73 -10.69 5.36 13.14
CA GLY A 73 -11.82 5.10 12.26
C GLY A 73 -11.54 5.36 10.77
N HIS A 74 -10.32 5.78 10.39
CA HIS A 74 -9.94 5.92 8.99
C HIS A 74 -10.06 4.59 8.25
N LEU A 75 -10.92 4.55 7.24
CA LEU A 75 -11.14 3.35 6.43
C LEU A 75 -10.11 3.18 5.31
N MET A 76 -9.42 4.25 4.89
CA MET A 76 -8.47 4.22 3.78
C MET A 76 -7.12 4.71 4.26
N TYR A 77 -6.17 3.79 4.40
CA TYR A 77 -4.85 4.13 4.90
C TYR A 77 -3.77 3.16 4.43
N PHE A 78 -2.53 3.63 4.48
CA PHE A 78 -1.33 2.84 4.34
C PHE A 78 -0.32 3.29 5.40
N VAL A 79 0.11 2.36 6.27
CA VAL A 79 1.23 2.54 7.18
C VAL A 79 2.33 1.57 6.79
N TYR A 80 3.55 2.04 6.56
CA TYR A 80 4.67 1.21 6.13
C TYR A 80 5.99 1.72 6.71
N ARG A 81 7.02 0.88 6.76
CA ARG A 81 8.36 1.31 7.21
C ARG A 81 9.10 2.12 6.15
N ARG A 82 10.07 2.93 6.55
CA ARG A 82 11.06 3.48 5.61
C ARG A 82 12.13 2.43 5.30
N VAL A 83 12.38 2.17 4.02
CA VAL A 83 13.46 1.29 3.53
C VAL A 83 14.23 1.90 2.36
N HIS A 84 13.67 2.92 1.73
CA HIS A 84 14.31 3.74 0.71
C HIS A 84 14.22 5.22 1.08
N ASP A 85 15.02 6.05 0.43
CA ASP A 85 15.04 7.48 0.68
C ASP A 85 13.73 8.16 0.32
N SER A 86 13.03 7.62 -0.68
CA SER A 86 11.70 8.06 -1.09
C SER A 86 10.58 7.33 -0.36
N LYS A 87 9.58 8.10 0.09
CA LYS A 87 8.31 7.58 0.63
C LYS A 87 7.59 6.72 -0.42
N ALA A 88 7.46 7.22 -1.65
CA ALA A 88 6.79 6.48 -2.72
C ALA A 88 7.52 5.18 -3.09
N LYS A 89 8.86 5.22 -3.22
CA LYS A 89 9.64 4.01 -3.50
C LYS A 89 9.52 2.98 -2.38
N SER A 90 9.55 3.41 -1.12
CA SER A 90 9.31 2.53 0.03
C SER A 90 7.90 1.92 -0.01
N LEU A 91 6.88 2.69 -0.38
CA LEU A 91 5.51 2.19 -0.50
C LEU A 91 5.36 1.17 -1.64
N PHE A 92 5.93 1.45 -2.82
CA PHE A 92 5.98 0.49 -3.93
C PHE A 92 6.68 -0.80 -3.54
N TYR A 93 7.84 -0.70 -2.87
CA TYR A 93 8.56 -1.86 -2.36
C TYR A 93 7.69 -2.75 -1.48
N PHE A 94 6.94 -2.14 -0.54
CA PHE A 94 6.08 -2.91 0.35
C PHE A 94 4.83 -3.46 -0.33
N LEU A 95 4.22 -2.73 -1.26
CA LEU A 95 3.15 -3.25 -2.11
C LEU A 95 3.62 -4.45 -2.92
N ARG A 96 4.82 -4.36 -3.51
CA ARG A 96 5.47 -5.45 -4.24
C ARG A 96 5.71 -6.65 -3.34
N ASN A 97 6.28 -6.47 -2.16
CA ASN A 97 6.51 -7.60 -1.25
C ASN A 97 5.20 -8.22 -0.78
N ALA A 98 4.19 -7.40 -0.48
CA ALA A 98 2.89 -7.92 -0.11
C ALA A 98 2.27 -8.75 -1.26
N ALA A 99 2.39 -8.30 -2.50
CA ALA A 99 1.95 -9.03 -3.68
C ALA A 99 2.74 -10.35 -3.87
N ALA A 100 4.07 -10.29 -3.82
CA ALA A 100 4.95 -11.45 -4.01
C ALA A 100 4.75 -12.55 -2.96
N HIS A 101 4.47 -12.16 -1.72
CA HIS A 101 4.23 -13.08 -0.60
C HIS A 101 2.75 -13.41 -0.37
N ALA A 102 1.85 -12.89 -1.21
CA ALA A 102 0.42 -13.10 -1.05
C ALA A 102 -0.13 -12.59 0.31
N ASP A 103 0.48 -11.53 0.86
CA ASP A 103 0.11 -10.86 2.12
C ASP A 103 -1.02 -9.84 1.93
N PHE A 104 -1.99 -10.18 1.08
CA PHE A 104 -3.13 -9.33 0.76
C PHE A 104 -4.41 -10.15 0.65
N GLY A 105 -5.56 -9.49 0.72
CA GLY A 105 -6.85 -10.14 0.61
C GLY A 105 -7.99 -9.16 0.68
N ARG A 106 -9.21 -9.68 0.57
CA ARG A 106 -10.42 -8.87 0.63
C ARG A 106 -10.92 -8.77 2.07
N LYS A 107 -11.36 -7.59 2.47
CA LYS A 107 -12.26 -7.40 3.62
C LYS A 107 -13.45 -6.55 3.21
N LYS A 108 -14.53 -6.65 3.98
CA LYS A 108 -15.74 -5.83 3.78
C LYS A 108 -16.04 -4.99 5.03
N PRO A 109 -15.27 -3.94 5.34
CA PRO A 109 -15.70 -2.93 6.29
C PRO A 109 -17.02 -2.30 5.81
N GLY A 110 -18.12 -2.56 6.53
CA GLY A 110 -19.45 -2.15 6.09
C GLY A 110 -19.91 -2.92 4.84
N ARG A 111 -20.24 -2.21 3.75
CA ARG A 111 -20.78 -2.77 2.49
C ARG A 111 -19.86 -2.66 1.28
N LYS A 112 -18.62 -2.19 1.45
CA LYS A 112 -17.68 -1.98 0.33
C LYS A 112 -16.56 -3.01 0.37
N ASN A 113 -16.11 -3.47 -0.80
CA ASN A 113 -14.96 -4.36 -0.93
C ASN A 113 -13.66 -3.56 -0.82
N PHE A 114 -12.84 -3.91 0.16
CA PHE A 114 -11.51 -3.36 0.34
C PHE A 114 -10.47 -4.42 0.02
N VAL A 115 -9.44 -4.03 -0.71
CA VAL A 115 -8.18 -4.76 -0.69
C VAL A 115 -7.41 -4.33 0.55
N CYS A 116 -6.98 -5.30 1.32
CA CYS A 116 -6.20 -5.11 2.54
C CYS A 116 -4.84 -5.76 2.38
N PHE A 117 -3.83 -5.13 2.97
CA PHE A 117 -2.44 -5.56 2.95
C PHE A 117 -1.94 -5.70 4.39
N GLN A 118 -1.24 -6.78 4.68
CA GLN A 118 -0.53 -6.96 5.94
C GLN A 118 0.76 -7.74 5.72
N HIS A 119 1.81 -7.04 5.30
CA HIS A 119 3.11 -7.67 5.08
C HIS A 119 3.83 -7.92 6.41
N ILE A 120 4.21 -9.17 6.63
CA ILE A 120 4.93 -9.61 7.84
C ILE A 120 6.30 -10.16 7.43
N TYR A 121 7.36 -9.62 8.01
CA TYR A 121 8.73 -10.11 7.80
C TYR A 121 9.41 -10.36 9.15
N ASN A 122 9.96 -11.56 9.33
CA ASN A 122 10.55 -12.05 10.60
C ASN A 122 9.62 -11.81 11.80
N GLY A 123 8.35 -12.21 11.67
CA GLY A 123 7.33 -12.10 12.71
C GLY A 123 6.86 -10.66 13.02
N LYS A 124 7.36 -9.65 12.30
CA LYS A 124 7.01 -8.23 12.52
C LYS A 124 6.25 -7.67 11.33
N VAL A 125 5.12 -7.02 11.59
CA VAL A 125 4.38 -6.28 10.55
C VAL A 125 5.28 -5.14 10.04
N LYS A 126 5.44 -5.04 8.73
CA LYS A 126 6.22 -3.99 8.06
C LYS A 126 5.36 -3.03 7.25
N MET A 127 4.17 -3.49 6.86
CA MET A 127 3.16 -2.71 6.15
C MET A 127 1.78 -3.16 6.62
N MET A 128 0.88 -2.19 6.76
CA MET A 128 -0.55 -2.40 6.91
C MET A 128 -1.27 -1.38 6.04
N GLY A 129 -2.24 -1.82 5.26
CA GLY A 129 -3.01 -0.87 4.47
C GLY A 129 -4.34 -1.43 4.02
N GLN A 130 -5.25 -0.54 3.67
CA GLN A 130 -6.53 -0.90 3.09
C GLN A 130 -7.08 0.24 2.25
N ILE A 131 -7.70 -0.11 1.13
CA ILE A 131 -8.32 0.82 0.20
C ILE A 131 -9.45 0.10 -0.56
N PRO A 132 -10.54 0.77 -0.96
CA PRO A 132 -11.56 0.18 -1.81
C PRO A 132 -10.94 -0.40 -3.08
N GLU A 133 -11.36 -1.59 -3.48
CA GLU A 133 -10.85 -2.21 -4.71
C GLU A 133 -11.07 -1.33 -5.94
N SER A 134 -12.18 -0.58 -5.97
CA SER A 134 -12.51 0.35 -7.05
C SER A 134 -11.52 1.51 -7.19
N LEU A 135 -10.77 1.85 -6.13
CA LEU A 135 -9.78 2.94 -6.13
C LEU A 135 -8.34 2.44 -6.25
N PHE A 136 -8.10 1.14 -6.09
CA PHE A 136 -6.74 0.63 -5.96
C PHE A 136 -5.88 0.88 -7.20
N SER A 137 -6.41 0.65 -8.41
CA SER A 137 -5.67 0.90 -9.66
C SER A 137 -5.29 2.37 -9.81
N GLN A 138 -6.22 3.29 -9.55
CA GLN A 138 -5.99 4.73 -9.64
C GLN A 138 -4.98 5.21 -8.58
N PHE A 139 -5.00 4.61 -7.39
CA PHE A 139 -4.00 4.87 -6.36
C PHE A 139 -2.60 4.47 -6.81
N VAL A 140 -2.46 3.31 -7.47
CA VAL A 140 -1.18 2.84 -8.01
C VAL A 140 -0.70 3.75 -9.14
N ASP A 141 -1.60 4.19 -10.03
CA ASP A 141 -1.27 5.13 -11.11
C ASP A 141 -0.82 6.49 -10.57
N ALA A 142 -1.53 7.02 -9.58
CA ALA A 142 -1.15 8.27 -8.90
C ALA A 142 0.20 8.12 -8.18
N LEU A 143 0.49 6.95 -7.59
CA LEU A 143 1.79 6.70 -6.97
C LEU A 143 2.89 6.60 -8.02
N ALA A 144 2.64 5.91 -9.14
CA ALA A 144 3.57 5.77 -10.26
C ALA A 144 3.90 7.12 -10.90
N SER A 145 2.95 8.06 -10.93
CA SER A 145 3.17 9.41 -11.44
C SER A 145 4.20 10.22 -10.64
N THR A 146 4.63 9.73 -9.47
CA THR A 146 5.74 10.33 -8.70
C THR A 146 7.12 9.90 -9.19
N LYS A 147 7.19 9.02 -10.19
CA LYS A 147 8.44 8.64 -10.85
C LYS A 147 9.13 9.88 -11.41
N LYS A 148 10.40 10.07 -11.06
CA LYS A 148 11.24 11.11 -11.66
C LYS A 148 11.74 10.60 -13.01
N ALA A 149 11.54 11.42 -14.05
CA ALA A 149 12.13 11.17 -15.38
C ALA A 149 13.66 11.13 -15.30
#